data_AF-A0A8T5F7K7-F1
#
_entry.id   AF-A0A8T5F7K7-F1
#
_cell.length_a   1.000
_cell.length_b   1.000
_cell.length_c   1.000
_cell.angle_alpha   90.00
_cell.angle_beta   90.00
_cell.angle_gamma   90.00
#
_symmetry.space_group_name_H-M   'P 1'
#
loop_
_entity.id
_entity.type
_entity.pdbx_description
1 polymer ?
#
loop_
_entity_poly.entity_id
_entity_poly.type
_entity_poly.pdbx_seq_one_letter_code
_entity_poly.pdbx_strand_id
1 'polypeptide(L)'
;MSHMNGITRKKKYVQIVHRDDEYCKCCGVLPHERELVIHHKDNNNFNNNLDNLVLLCRTCNYNIHPRLSERPVDLRVSENENEIPSEIEVNRTMKPQFMRYVGHILNENTQESEKELVNGGAQHLGISSVTTKRYMDELCSKDGPYNRKTIGRTKVITWKANMDMI
;
A
#
# COMPACT_ATOMS: atom_id res chain seq x y z
N MET A 1 9.29 -18.14 2.95
CA MET A 1 8.45 -19.35 2.79
C MET A 1 7.77 -19.57 4.12
N SER A 2 6.44 -19.71 4.16
CA SER A 2 5.70 -19.85 5.43
C SER A 2 6.10 -21.14 6.15
N HIS A 3 6.33 -21.10 7.46
CA HIS A 3 6.64 -22.29 8.29
C HIS A 3 5.39 -23.11 8.63
N MET A 4 4.37 -23.03 7.78
CA MET A 4 3.07 -23.65 7.95
C MET A 4 3.05 -24.99 7.21
N ASN A 5 2.60 -26.05 7.87
CA ASN A 5 2.44 -27.34 7.21
C ASN A 5 1.34 -27.27 6.12
N GLY A 6 1.41 -28.18 5.14
CA GLY A 6 0.53 -28.14 3.97
C GLY A 6 -0.97 -28.25 4.29
N ILE A 7 -1.33 -28.99 5.34
CA ILE A 7 -2.73 -29.17 5.76
C ILE A 7 -3.28 -27.87 6.37
N THR A 8 -2.53 -27.25 7.27
CA THR A 8 -2.90 -25.97 7.89
C THR A 8 -2.99 -24.87 6.84
N ARG A 9 -2.09 -24.88 5.84
CA ARG A 9 -2.14 -23.92 4.73
C ARG A 9 -3.43 -24.04 3.93
N LYS A 10 -3.89 -25.25 3.62
CA LYS A 10 -5.19 -25.48 2.95
C LYS A 10 -6.37 -24.99 3.80
N LYS A 11 -6.37 -25.29 5.10
CA LYS A 11 -7.43 -24.82 6.01
C LYS A 11 -7.49 -23.29 6.06
N LYS A 12 -6.34 -22.63 6.22
CA LYS A 12 -6.24 -21.17 6.25
C LYS A 12 -6.68 -20.55 4.93
N TYR A 13 -6.35 -21.18 3.80
CA TYR A 13 -6.77 -20.70 2.48
C TYR A 13 -8.30 -20.63 2.40
N VAL A 14 -8.98 -21.72 2.76
CA VAL A 14 -10.45 -21.78 2.79
C VAL A 14 -11.05 -20.74 3.75
N GLN A 15 -10.45 -20.56 4.93
CA GLN A 15 -10.90 -19.54 5.89
C GLN A 15 -10.76 -18.12 5.34
N ILE A 16 -9.68 -17.81 4.62
CA ILE A 16 -9.48 -16.50 3.99
C ILE A 16 -10.50 -16.30 2.87
N VAL A 17 -10.69 -17.31 2.00
CA VAL A 17 -11.70 -17.23 0.93
C VAL A 17 -13.10 -16.97 1.49
N HIS A 18 -13.49 -17.63 2.57
CA HIS A 18 -14.79 -17.36 3.22
C HIS A 18 -14.91 -15.95 3.82
N ARG A 19 -13.79 -15.37 4.27
CA ARG A 19 -13.78 -14.01 4.86
C ARG A 19 -13.80 -12.93 3.78
N ASP A 20 -13.03 -13.15 2.72
CA ASP A 20 -12.52 -12.11 1.84
C ASP A 20 -12.84 -12.33 0.36
N ASP A 21 -13.48 -13.43 -0.01
CA ASP A 21 -13.56 -13.96 -1.38
C ASP A 21 -12.22 -14.35 -2.00
N GLU A 22 -12.28 -15.20 -3.02
CA GLU A 22 -11.10 -15.76 -3.67
C GLU A 22 -10.59 -14.85 -4.79
N TYR A 23 -9.82 -13.82 -4.43
CA TYR A 23 -9.13 -12.96 -5.39
C TYR A 23 -7.85 -12.35 -4.80
N CYS A 24 -6.96 -11.85 -5.66
CA CYS A 24 -5.75 -11.16 -5.21
C CYS A 24 -6.09 -9.81 -4.58
N LYS A 25 -5.74 -9.60 -3.31
CA LYS A 25 -5.98 -8.33 -2.60
C LYS A 25 -5.17 -7.14 -3.08
N CYS A 26 -4.18 -7.35 -3.96
CA CYS A 26 -3.37 -6.27 -4.52
C CYS A 26 -3.82 -5.84 -5.92
N CYS A 27 -4.23 -6.77 -6.79
CA CYS A 27 -4.56 -6.46 -8.19
C CYS A 27 -5.92 -6.98 -8.66
N GLY A 28 -6.73 -7.57 -7.78
CA GLY A 28 -8.09 -8.02 -8.11
C GLY A 28 -8.19 -9.30 -8.93
N VAL A 29 -7.07 -9.83 -9.45
CA VAL A 29 -7.06 -11.02 -10.32
C VAL A 29 -7.69 -12.23 -9.66
N LEU A 30 -8.46 -12.99 -10.44
CA LEU A 30 -9.17 -14.18 -9.97
C LEU A 30 -8.27 -15.43 -10.04
N PRO A 31 -8.57 -16.48 -9.24
CA PRO A 31 -7.78 -17.71 -9.18
C PRO A 31 -7.70 -18.46 -10.52
N HIS A 32 -8.70 -18.30 -11.39
CA HIS A 32 -8.69 -18.90 -12.72
C HIS A 32 -7.73 -18.21 -13.70
N GLU A 33 -7.37 -16.95 -13.44
CA GLU A 33 -6.42 -16.19 -14.25
C GLU A 33 -5.00 -16.34 -13.73
N ARG A 34 -4.80 -16.36 -12.39
CA ARG A 34 -3.50 -16.51 -11.75
C ARG A 34 -3.59 -17.27 -10.43
N GLU A 35 -2.57 -18.09 -10.17
CA GLU A 35 -2.43 -18.79 -8.89
C GLU A 35 -2.31 -17.78 -7.72
N LEU A 36 -3.20 -17.91 -6.75
CA LEU A 36 -3.18 -17.15 -5.51
C LEU A 36 -2.41 -17.90 -4.42
N VAL A 37 -1.68 -17.14 -3.61
CA VAL A 37 -0.93 -17.63 -2.47
C VAL A 37 -1.27 -16.85 -1.22
N ILE A 38 -1.23 -17.54 -0.09
CA ILE A 38 -1.28 -16.91 1.22
C ILE A 38 0.00 -16.10 1.42
N HIS A 39 -0.19 -14.83 1.75
CA HIS A 39 0.82 -13.85 2.07
C HIS A 39 0.58 -13.28 3.48
N HIS A 40 1.66 -13.13 4.24
CA HIS A 40 1.69 -12.56 5.59
C HIS A 40 1.95 -11.06 5.49
N LYS A 41 0.99 -10.22 5.93
CA LYS A 41 1.08 -8.75 5.79
C LYS A 41 2.31 -8.16 6.49
N ASP A 42 2.71 -8.77 7.61
CA ASP A 42 3.89 -8.38 8.40
C ASP A 42 5.21 -9.02 7.93
N ASN A 43 5.19 -9.80 6.85
CA ASN A 43 6.33 -10.60 6.37
C ASN A 43 6.90 -11.62 7.38
N ASN A 44 6.25 -11.82 8.54
CA ASN A 44 6.66 -12.76 9.56
C ASN A 44 5.99 -14.13 9.31
N ASN A 45 6.79 -15.09 8.86
CA ASN A 45 6.32 -16.45 8.51
C ASN A 45 5.79 -17.26 9.70
N PHE A 46 5.95 -16.79 10.94
CA PHE A 46 5.44 -17.41 12.16
C PHE A 46 4.07 -16.85 12.59
N ASN A 47 3.72 -15.63 12.18
CA ASN A 47 2.45 -15.00 12.54
C ASN A 47 1.29 -15.50 11.66
N ASN A 48 0.73 -16.65 12.03
CA ASN A 48 -0.33 -17.32 11.26
C ASN A 48 -1.76 -16.89 11.66
N ASN A 49 -1.91 -15.73 12.31
CA ASN A 49 -3.20 -15.16 12.64
C ASN A 49 -3.97 -14.82 11.36
N LEU A 50 -5.27 -15.14 11.32
CA LEU A 50 -6.07 -15.01 10.09
C LEU A 50 -6.04 -13.56 9.57
N ASP A 51 -6.08 -12.56 10.45
CA ASP A 51 -6.06 -11.13 10.10
C ASP A 51 -4.73 -10.66 9.51
N ASN A 52 -3.65 -11.39 9.78
CA ASN A 52 -2.33 -11.17 9.19
C ASN A 52 -2.18 -11.87 7.82
N LEU A 53 -3.13 -12.70 7.40
CA LEU A 53 -3.05 -13.44 6.14
C LEU A 53 -3.98 -12.84 5.08
N VAL A 54 -3.47 -12.77 3.85
CA VAL A 54 -4.21 -12.35 2.65
C VAL A 54 -3.87 -13.23 1.46
N LEU A 55 -4.74 -13.23 0.45
CA LEU A 55 -4.45 -13.84 -0.85
C LEU A 55 -3.82 -12.83 -1.79
N LEU A 56 -2.69 -13.20 -2.37
CA LEU A 56 -2.03 -12.44 -3.43
C LEU A 56 -1.67 -13.37 -4.59
N CYS A 57 -1.68 -12.86 -5.82
CA CYS A 57 -1.07 -13.60 -6.92
C CYS A 57 0.45 -13.66 -6.74
N ARG A 58 1.10 -14.65 -7.36
CA ARG A 58 2.57 -14.84 -7.29
C ARG A 58 3.36 -13.57 -7.61
N THR A 59 2.94 -12.81 -8.62
CA THR A 59 3.58 -11.56 -9.04
C THR A 59 3.47 -10.48 -7.97
N CYS A 60 2.28 -10.25 -7.40
CA CYS A 60 2.08 -9.28 -6.32
C CYS A 60 2.87 -9.68 -5.07
N ASN A 61 2.84 -10.97 -4.70
CA ASN A 61 3.61 -11.46 -3.56
C ASN A 61 5.12 -11.25 -3.76
N TYR A 62 5.63 -11.47 -4.96
CA TYR A 62 7.04 -11.23 -5.29
C TYR A 62 7.40 -9.73 -5.27
N ASN A 63 6.55 -8.87 -5.83
CA ASN A 63 6.80 -7.42 -5.85
C ASN A 63 6.81 -6.80 -4.44
N ILE A 64 6.00 -7.32 -3.51
CA ILE A 64 5.97 -6.85 -2.13
C ILE A 64 7.17 -7.39 -1.35
N HIS A 65 7.52 -8.66 -1.53
CA HIS A 65 8.69 -9.27 -0.89
C HIS A 65 9.57 -9.99 -1.91
N PRO A 66 10.48 -9.25 -2.58
CA PRO A 66 11.49 -9.86 -3.44
C PRO A 66 12.32 -10.85 -2.64
N ARG A 67 12.80 -11.91 -3.31
CA ARG A 67 13.66 -12.91 -2.67
C ARG A 67 14.91 -12.25 -2.11
N LEU A 68 15.36 -12.70 -0.94
CA LEU A 68 16.56 -12.17 -0.29
C LEU A 68 17.80 -12.18 -1.21
N SER A 69 17.92 -13.18 -2.10
CA SER A 69 19.00 -13.30 -3.08
C SER A 69 18.99 -12.25 -4.19
N GLU A 70 17.84 -11.61 -4.42
CA GLU A 70 17.60 -10.63 -5.48
C GLU A 70 17.46 -9.20 -4.91
N ARG A 71 17.58 -9.03 -3.59
CA ARG A 71 17.60 -7.72 -2.92
C ARG A 71 19.02 -7.12 -3.01
N PRO A 72 19.17 -5.82 -3.32
CA PRO A 72 20.45 -5.14 -3.20
C PRO A 72 21.00 -5.29 -1.77
N VAL A 73 22.30 -5.58 -1.65
CA VAL A 73 22.99 -5.95 -0.40
C VAL A 73 22.91 -4.86 0.70
N ASP A 74 22.53 -3.64 0.32
CA ASP A 74 22.53 -2.43 1.16
C ASP A 74 21.29 -2.23 2.05
N LEU A 75 20.35 -3.19 2.10
CA LEU A 75 19.10 -3.08 2.87
C LEU A 75 18.91 -4.25 3.85
N ARG A 76 19.97 -4.65 4.56
CA ARG A 76 19.83 -5.50 5.74
C ARG A 76 19.36 -4.65 6.92
N VAL A 77 18.05 -4.48 7.05
CA VAL A 77 17.45 -4.01 8.32
C VAL A 77 17.33 -5.24 9.21
N SER A 78 17.96 -5.20 10.39
CA SER A 78 17.69 -6.18 11.44
C SER A 78 16.22 -6.06 11.83
N GLU A 79 15.44 -7.13 11.63
CA GLU A 79 14.05 -7.20 12.07
C GLU A 79 14.00 -7.31 13.61
N ASN A 80 14.20 -6.20 14.30
CA ASN A 80 13.81 -6.04 15.69
C ASN A 80 12.40 -5.44 15.70
N GLU A 81 11.39 -6.25 16.02
CA GLU A 81 9.97 -5.85 16.09
C GLU A 81 9.68 -4.77 17.16
N ASN A 82 10.69 -4.40 17.97
CA ASN A 82 10.66 -3.33 18.97
C ASN A 82 11.39 -2.05 18.55
N GLU A 83 12.01 -2.01 17.37
CA GLU A 83 12.59 -0.77 16.85
C GLU A 83 11.47 0.10 16.29
N ILE A 84 11.25 1.24 16.95
CA ILE A 84 10.43 2.32 16.43
C ILE A 84 11.04 2.69 15.06
N PRO A 85 10.35 2.44 13.94
CA PRO A 85 10.91 2.71 12.62
C PRO A 85 11.29 4.18 12.56
N SER A 86 12.48 4.46 12.03
CA SER A 86 12.94 5.84 11.92
C SER A 86 11.96 6.66 11.09
N GLU A 87 11.87 7.97 11.35
CA GLU A 87 11.02 8.88 10.56
C GLU A 87 11.34 8.77 9.05
N ILE A 88 12.61 8.48 8.71
CA ILE A 88 13.07 8.26 7.33
C ILE A 88 12.46 6.98 6.73
N GLU A 89 12.43 5.87 7.47
CA GLU A 89 11.85 4.60 7.00
C GLU A 89 10.33 4.69 6.85
N VAL A 90 9.65 5.33 7.81
CA VAL A 90 8.22 5.62 7.72
C VAL A 90 7.95 6.47 6.47
N ASN A 91 8.75 7.51 6.22
CA ASN A 91 8.60 8.36 5.05
C ASN A 91 8.83 7.63 3.72
N ARG A 92 9.84 6.76 3.63
CA ARG A 92 10.12 5.95 2.42
C ARG A 92 8.99 4.98 2.10
N THR A 93 8.32 4.44 3.13
CA THR A 93 7.28 3.44 2.98
C THR A 93 5.90 4.07 2.74
N MET A 94 5.55 5.11 3.50
CA MET A 94 4.20 5.66 3.53
C MET A 94 3.95 6.66 2.40
N LYS A 95 4.96 7.43 1.98
CA LYS A 95 4.78 8.42 0.92
C LYS A 95 4.34 7.81 -0.43
N PRO A 96 4.91 6.70 -0.92
CA PRO A 96 4.40 6.03 -2.12
C PRO A 96 2.95 5.53 -1.96
N GLN A 97 2.57 5.06 -0.76
CA GLN A 97 1.20 4.62 -0.49
C GLN A 97 0.23 5.79 -0.49
N PHE A 98 0.62 6.93 0.10
CA PHE A 98 -0.17 8.16 0.06
C PHE A 98 -0.36 8.67 -1.36
N MET A 99 0.69 8.63 -2.17
CA MET A 99 0.60 9.01 -3.58
C MET A 99 -0.42 8.14 -4.34
N ARG A 100 -0.44 6.82 -4.11
CA ARG A 100 -1.42 5.91 -4.71
C ARG A 100 -2.84 6.20 -4.24
N TYR A 101 -3.02 6.46 -2.95
CA TYR A 101 -4.32 6.83 -2.37
C TYR A 101 -4.88 8.10 -3.03
N VAL A 102 -4.07 9.15 -3.14
CA VAL A 102 -4.48 10.41 -3.80
C VAL A 102 -4.81 10.16 -5.28
N GLY A 103 -3.99 9.37 -5.98
CA GLY A 103 -4.23 9.04 -7.38
C GLY A 103 -5.52 8.28 -7.61
N HIS A 104 -5.85 7.32 -6.74
CA HIS A 104 -7.14 6.60 -6.79
C HIS A 104 -8.32 7.55 -6.66
N ILE A 105 -8.30 8.41 -5.64
CA ILE A 105 -9.39 9.38 -5.42
C ILE A 105 -9.51 10.34 -6.59
N LEU A 106 -8.39 10.82 -7.15
CA LEU A 106 -8.42 11.75 -8.27
C LEU A 106 -8.79 11.10 -9.61
N ASN A 107 -8.71 9.77 -9.71
CA ASN A 107 -9.18 9.02 -10.86
C ASN A 107 -10.70 8.79 -10.79
N GLU A 108 -11.25 8.58 -9.59
CA GLU A 108 -12.70 8.47 -9.35
C GLU A 108 -13.37 9.86 -9.40
N ASN A 109 -12.73 10.85 -8.79
CA ASN A 109 -13.17 12.24 -8.71
C ASN A 109 -12.16 13.12 -9.46
N THR A 110 -12.55 13.82 -10.53
CA THR A 110 -11.60 14.67 -11.29
C THR A 110 -10.88 15.74 -10.45
N GLN A 111 -11.43 16.07 -9.28
CA GLN A 111 -10.85 16.98 -8.31
C GLN A 111 -11.31 16.58 -6.89
N GLU A 112 -10.48 16.85 -5.88
CA GLU A 112 -10.85 16.63 -4.48
C GLU A 112 -10.28 17.71 -3.56
N SER A 113 -10.93 17.97 -2.43
CA SER A 113 -10.41 18.95 -1.47
C SER A 113 -9.10 18.46 -0.83
N GLU A 114 -8.15 19.38 -0.68
CA GLU A 114 -6.86 19.08 -0.04
C GLU A 114 -7.04 18.57 1.40
N LYS A 115 -8.04 19.12 2.11
CA LYS A 115 -8.34 18.75 3.49
C LYS A 115 -8.80 17.30 3.60
N GLU A 116 -9.69 16.85 2.71
CA GLU A 116 -10.19 15.47 2.70
C GLU A 116 -9.08 14.49 2.30
N LEU A 117 -8.22 14.84 1.34
CA LEU A 117 -7.09 13.99 0.96
C LEU A 117 -6.07 13.83 2.11
N VAL A 118 -5.76 14.92 2.82
CA VAL A 118 -4.81 14.91 3.95
C VAL A 118 -5.37 14.12 5.13
N ASN A 119 -6.61 14.39 5.54
CA ASN A 119 -7.24 13.73 6.68
C ASN A 119 -7.60 12.28 6.37
N GLY A 120 -8.20 12.03 5.21
CA GLY A 120 -8.56 10.69 4.75
C GLY A 120 -7.33 9.82 4.52
N GLY A 121 -6.26 10.35 3.93
CA GLY A 121 -5.01 9.60 3.76
C GLY A 121 -4.30 9.33 5.10
N ALA A 122 -4.41 10.24 6.07
CA ALA A 122 -3.87 10.03 7.42
C ALA A 122 -4.59 8.86 8.10
N GLN A 123 -5.92 8.84 8.01
CA GLN A 123 -6.74 7.73 8.51
C GLN A 123 -6.45 6.42 7.76
N HIS A 124 -6.35 6.46 6.43
CA HIS A 124 -6.13 5.28 5.59
C HIS A 124 -4.76 4.62 5.83
N LEU A 125 -3.72 5.42 6.07
CA LEU A 125 -2.35 4.94 6.26
C LEU A 125 -1.93 4.82 7.74
N GLY A 126 -2.79 5.24 8.67
CA GLY A 126 -2.47 5.23 10.10
C GLY A 126 -1.33 6.18 10.49
N ILE A 127 -1.16 7.30 9.79
CA ILE A 127 -0.11 8.31 10.06
C ILE A 127 -0.71 9.65 10.43
N SER A 128 0.10 10.57 10.98
CA SER A 128 -0.40 11.90 11.35
C SER A 128 -0.88 12.71 10.14
N SER A 129 -1.91 13.53 10.32
CA SER A 129 -2.36 14.50 9.31
C SER A 129 -1.30 15.54 8.96
N VAL A 130 -0.34 15.78 9.87
CA VAL A 130 0.83 16.64 9.61
C VAL A 130 1.75 15.98 8.59
N THR A 131 1.97 14.66 8.69
CA THR A 131 2.80 13.87 7.78
C THR A 131 2.19 13.82 6.39
N THR A 132 0.89 13.50 6.27
CA THR A 132 0.20 13.51 4.97
C THR A 132 0.13 14.89 4.34
N LYS A 133 0.02 15.96 5.15
CA LYS A 133 0.13 17.33 4.65
C LYS A 133 1.50 17.59 4.03
N ARG A 134 2.61 17.20 4.68
CA ARG A 134 3.96 17.32 4.12
C ARG A 134 4.09 16.56 2.80
N TYR A 135 3.55 15.34 2.72
CA TYR A 135 3.54 14.57 1.48
C TYR A 135 2.71 15.26 0.39
N MET A 136 1.55 15.80 0.73
CA MET A 136 0.70 16.52 -0.21
C MET A 136 1.39 17.78 -0.75
N ASP A 137 2.07 18.54 0.11
CA ASP A 137 2.88 19.71 -0.30
C ASP A 137 3.96 19.29 -1.31
N GLU A 138 4.60 18.15 -1.09
CA GLU A 138 5.62 17.62 -2.00
C GLU A 138 5.02 17.12 -3.33
N LEU A 139 3.87 16.45 -3.30
CA LEU A 139 3.17 15.99 -4.49
C LEU A 139 2.56 17.15 -5.30
N CYS A 140 2.33 18.30 -4.66
CA CYS A 140 1.93 19.55 -5.30
C CYS A 140 3.10 20.46 -5.67
N SER A 141 4.35 20.03 -5.42
CA SER A 141 5.55 20.79 -5.81
C SER A 141 5.63 20.97 -7.33
N LYS A 142 6.58 21.78 -7.80
CA LYS A 142 6.79 22.00 -9.24
C LYS A 142 6.93 20.69 -10.02
N ASP A 143 7.65 19.72 -9.45
CA ASP A 143 7.94 18.43 -10.08
C ASP A 143 6.95 17.31 -9.65
N GLY A 144 6.07 17.59 -8.69
CA GLY A 144 5.04 16.66 -8.27
C GLY A 144 3.90 16.51 -9.29
N PRO A 145 3.11 15.42 -9.25
CA PRO A 145 2.09 15.12 -10.25
C PRO A 145 0.80 15.95 -10.15
N TYR A 146 0.57 16.65 -9.03
CA TYR A 146 -0.71 17.28 -8.75
C TYR A 146 -0.64 18.81 -8.74
N ASN A 147 -1.74 19.45 -9.12
CA ASN A 147 -1.96 20.88 -9.05
C ASN A 147 -2.86 21.24 -7.87
N ARG A 148 -2.45 22.27 -7.13
CA ARG A 148 -3.26 22.89 -6.08
C ARG A 148 -3.91 24.15 -6.63
N LYS A 149 -5.24 24.22 -6.58
CA LYS A 149 -6.04 25.38 -6.97
C LYS A 149 -6.90 25.84 -5.80
N THR A 150 -7.14 27.14 -5.70
CA THR A 150 -8.07 27.69 -4.70
C THR A 150 -9.40 27.95 -5.38
N ILE A 151 -10.45 27.24 -4.96
CA ILE A 151 -11.83 27.45 -5.41
C ILE A 151 -12.62 28.03 -4.24
N GLY A 152 -12.94 29.31 -4.32
CA GLY A 152 -13.56 30.05 -3.20
C GLY A 152 -12.64 30.12 -1.98
N ARG A 153 -13.04 29.49 -0.87
CA ARG A 153 -12.25 29.38 0.38
C ARG A 153 -11.54 28.03 0.53
N THR A 154 -11.72 27.11 -0.41
CA THR A 154 -11.24 25.73 -0.30
C THR A 154 -10.10 25.49 -1.28
N LYS A 155 -9.07 24.80 -0.82
CA LYS A 155 -7.99 24.31 -1.68
C LYS A 155 -8.38 22.95 -2.25
N VAL A 156 -8.25 22.81 -3.56
CA VAL A 156 -8.68 21.65 -4.32
C VAL A 156 -7.48 21.15 -5.12
N ILE A 157 -7.31 19.83 -5.14
CA ILE A 157 -6.22 19.12 -5.81
C ILE A 157 -6.77 18.49 -7.08
N THR A 158 -5.98 18.57 -8.15
CA THR A 158 -6.29 18.04 -9.49
C THR A 158 -5.03 17.46 -10.12
N TRP A 159 -5.15 16.59 -11.12
CA TRP A 159 -4.01 16.18 -11.93
C TRP A 159 -3.36 17.37 -12.65
N LYS A 160 -2.04 17.34 -12.79
CA LYS A 160 -1.36 18.22 -13.75
C LYS A 160 -1.72 17.77 -15.16
N ALA A 161 -2.13 18.71 -16.00
CA ALA A 161 -2.57 18.47 -17.37
C ALA A 161 -1.50 17.89 -18.33
N ASN A 162 -0.33 17.49 -17.83
CA ASN A 162 0.78 16.93 -18.60
C ASN A 162 1.15 15.48 -18.20
N MET A 163 0.31 14.80 -17.42
CA MET A 163 0.42 13.35 -17.23
C MET A 163 -0.85 12.71 -17.79
N ASP A 164 -0.99 12.80 -19.10
CA ASP A 164 -1.88 11.91 -19.84
C ASP A 164 -1.48 10.47 -19.51
N MET A 165 -2.45 9.73 -18.97
CA MET A 165 -2.60 8.28 -19.01
C MET A 165 -1.40 7.52 -19.60
N ILE A 166 -0.52 7.02 -18.73
CA ILE A 166 0.33 5.86 -19.02
C ILE A 166 -0.11 4.72 -18.13
#